data_AF-A0A0L7QT35-F1
#
_entry.id   AF-A0A0L7QT35-F1
#
_cell.length_a   1.000
_cell.length_b   1.000
_cell.length_c   1.000
_cell.angle_alpha   90.00
_cell.angle_beta   90.00
_cell.angle_gamma   90.00
#
_symmetry.space_group_name_H-M   'P 1'
#
loop_
_entity.id
_entity.type
_entity.pdbx_description
1 polymer ?
#
loop_
_entity_poly.entity_id
_entity_poly.type
_entity_poly.pdbx_seq_one_letter_code
_entity_poly.pdbx_strand_id
1 'polypeptide(L)'
;MDLPVPLARRTYDAFVKQMRNVAAAIAKLSMNAAIRQKIYNLENIESLVVSGDGTWRKRRFWSLHGVASFIGHHTGKVIDVIIKCSYCAACKLLEPRSGTDQYMD
;
A
#
# COMPACT_ATOMS: atom_id res chain seq x y z
N MET A 1 30.93 12.09 9.69
CA MET A 1 29.45 11.97 9.68
C MET A 1 29.10 11.30 10.99
N ASP A 2 28.81 12.08 12.03
CA ASP A 2 28.45 11.57 13.36
C ASP A 2 26.95 11.28 13.38
N LEU A 3 26.57 10.19 12.73
CA LEU A 3 25.21 9.67 12.79
C LEU A 3 25.02 8.87 14.07
N PRO A 4 23.84 8.94 14.70
CA PRO A 4 23.53 8.14 15.87
C PRO A 4 23.59 6.65 15.53
N VAL A 5 23.90 5.84 16.54
CA VAL A 5 24.00 4.39 16.40
C VAL A 5 22.67 3.83 15.89
N PRO A 6 22.67 2.94 14.88
CA PRO A 6 21.45 2.35 14.37
C PRO A 6 20.66 1.63 15.46
N LEU A 7 19.33 1.80 15.44
CA LEU A 7 18.44 1.06 16.33
C LEU A 7 18.61 -0.45 16.14
N ALA A 8 18.43 -1.20 17.24
CA ALA A 8 18.33 -2.65 17.17
C ALA A 8 17.20 -3.05 16.20
N ARG A 9 17.46 -4.06 15.35
CA ARG A 9 16.55 -4.46 14.27
C ARG A 9 15.13 -4.74 14.75
N ARG A 10 14.98 -5.42 15.90
CA ARG A 10 13.68 -5.72 16.51
C ARG A 10 12.88 -4.45 16.80
N THR A 11 13.54 -3.44 17.37
CA THR A 11 12.92 -2.16 17.71
C THR A 11 12.53 -1.39 16.45
N TYR A 12 13.41 -1.35 15.45
CA TYR A 12 13.13 -0.74 14.15
C TYR A 12 11.90 -1.39 13.49
N ASP A 13 11.87 -2.72 13.42
CA ASP A 13 10.77 -3.47 12.80
C ASP A 13 9.44 -3.26 13.56
N ALA A 14 9.48 -3.15 14.89
CA ALA A 14 8.30 -2.82 15.70
C ALA A 14 7.73 -1.43 15.37
N PHE A 15 8.59 -0.40 15.28
CA PHE A 15 8.15 0.94 14.89
C PHE A 15 7.58 0.98 13.48
N VAL A 16 8.24 0.34 12.52
CA VAL A 16 7.75 0.27 11.13
C VAL A 16 6.39 -0.42 11.05
N LYS A 17 6.19 -1.51 11.81
CA LYS A 17 4.91 -2.21 11.90
C LYS A 17 3.81 -1.30 12.46
N GLN A 18 4.09 -0.58 13.54
CA GLN A 18 3.13 0.34 14.14
C GLN A 18 2.78 1.49 13.20
N MET A 19 3.78 2.13 12.58
CA MET A 19 3.56 3.18 11.59
C MET A 19 2.70 2.70 10.42
N ARG A 20 2.98 1.50 9.90
CA ARG A 20 2.18 0.89 8.83
C ARG A 20 0.72 0.72 9.24
N ASN A 21 0.46 0.21 10.45
CA ASN A 21 -0.89 -0.03 10.93
C ASN A 21 -1.68 1.27 11.07
N VAL A 22 -1.07 2.29 11.68
CA VAL A 22 -1.69 3.61 11.85
C VAL A 22 -1.95 4.26 10.48
N ALA A 23 -0.97 4.25 9.59
CA ALA A 23 -1.12 4.80 8.24
C ALA A 23 -2.24 4.10 7.45
N ALA A 24 -2.34 2.76 7.55
CA ALA A 24 -3.42 2.00 6.90
C ALA A 24 -4.80 2.35 7.47
N ALA A 25 -4.91 2.50 8.79
CA ALA A 25 -6.16 2.89 9.44
C ALA A 25 -6.62 4.29 8.99
N ILE A 26 -5.71 5.27 9.01
CA ILE A 26 -5.99 6.64 8.58
C ILE A 26 -6.35 6.68 7.09
N ALA A 27 -5.63 5.95 6.24
CA ALA A 27 -5.95 5.86 4.81
C ALA A 27 -7.37 5.34 4.60
N LYS A 28 -7.77 4.25 5.27
CA LYS A 28 -9.12 3.68 5.18
C LYS A 28 -10.20 4.67 5.63
N LEU A 29 -9.97 5.40 6.72
CA LEU A 29 -10.90 6.44 7.20
C LEU A 29 -11.03 7.58 6.19
N SER A 30 -9.92 8.06 5.64
CA SER A 30 -9.88 9.13 4.65
C SER A 30 -10.60 8.74 3.35
N MET A 31 -10.33 7.54 2.83
CA MET A 31 -10.96 6.99 1.63
C MET A 31 -12.48 6.82 1.81
N ASN A 32 -12.92 6.31 2.96
CA ASN A 32 -14.34 6.21 3.29
C ASN A 32 -15.02 7.59 3.38
N ALA A 33 -14.34 8.59 3.95
CA ALA A 33 -14.85 9.95 4.02
C ALA A 33 -14.98 10.57 2.62
N ALA A 34 -14.03 10.31 1.72
CA ALA A 34 -14.09 10.76 0.33
C ALA A 34 -15.30 10.20 -0.43
N ILE A 35 -15.64 8.93 -0.20
CA ILE A 35 -16.85 8.30 -0.77
C ILE A 35 -18.11 8.97 -0.21
N ARG A 36 -18.19 9.14 1.12
CA ARG A 36 -19.37 9.75 1.78
C ARG A 36 -19.64 11.17 1.30
N GLN A 37 -18.61 11.99 1.14
CA GLN A 37 -18.78 13.36 0.65
C GLN A 37 -19.44 13.42 -0.74
N LYS A 38 -19.18 12.44 -1.60
CA LYS A 38 -19.86 12.33 -2.89
C LYS A 38 -21.35 12.02 -2.74
N ILE A 39 -21.72 11.14 -1.81
CA ILE A 39 -23.11 10.80 -1.50
C ILE A 39 -23.89 12.02 -0.99
N TYR A 40 -23.27 12.86 -0.15
CA TYR A 40 -23.94 14.04 0.41
C TYR A 40 -24.03 15.23 -0.56
N ASN A 41 -23.04 15.43 -1.44
CA ASN A 41 -22.98 16.62 -2.30
C ASN A 41 -23.73 16.48 -3.63
N LEU A 42 -24.13 15.26 -4.00
CA LEU A 42 -24.80 14.99 -5.26
C LEU A 42 -26.09 14.24 -4.93
N GLU A 43 -27.17 14.99 -4.70
CA GLU A 43 -28.51 14.43 -4.54
C GLU A 43 -28.81 13.53 -5.76
N ASN A 44 -29.01 12.23 -5.52
CA ASN A 44 -29.38 11.21 -6.51
C ASN A 44 -28.32 10.74 -7.54
N ILE A 45 -27.10 10.42 -7.10
CA ILE A 45 -26.17 9.67 -7.98
C ILE A 45 -26.10 8.18 -7.58
N GLU A 46 -26.67 7.32 -8.44
CA GLU A 46 -26.55 5.85 -8.37
C GLU A 46 -25.17 5.33 -8.80
N SER A 47 -24.36 6.15 -9.50
CA SER A 47 -23.10 5.70 -10.12
C SER A 47 -21.87 6.55 -9.75
N LEU A 48 -20.84 5.89 -9.23
CA LEU A 48 -19.59 6.55 -8.85
C LEU A 48 -18.61 6.59 -10.04
N VAL A 49 -18.49 7.76 -10.68
CA VAL A 49 -17.44 7.97 -11.71
C VAL A 49 -16.08 8.17 -11.04
N VAL A 50 -15.13 7.32 -11.42
CA VAL A 50 -13.73 7.33 -10.95
C VAL A 50 -12.77 7.38 -12.12
N SER A 51 -11.63 8.02 -11.91
CA SER A 51 -10.45 7.95 -12.77
C SER A 51 -9.41 7.03 -12.12
N GLY A 52 -8.77 6.17 -12.90
CA GLY A 52 -7.70 5.30 -12.42
C GLY A 52 -6.34 5.84 -12.87
N ASP A 53 -5.41 5.98 -11.93
CA ASP A 53 -4.02 6.28 -12.23
C ASP A 53 -3.11 5.28 -11.51
N GLY A 54 -1.95 4.99 -12.07
CA GLY A 54 -1.03 4.01 -11.50
C GLY A 54 0.37 4.09 -12.07
N THR A 55 1.32 3.59 -11.31
CA THR A 55 2.74 3.58 -11.66
C THR A 55 3.40 2.29 -11.23
N TRP A 56 4.39 1.86 -12.01
CA TRP A 56 5.32 0.80 -11.63
C TRP A 56 6.64 1.41 -11.23
N ARG A 57 7.11 1.05 -10.03
CA ARG A 57 8.41 1.48 -9.52
C ARG A 57 9.24 0.30 -9.06
N LYS A 58 10.48 0.26 -9.53
CA LYS A 58 11.48 -0.67 -9.04
C LYS A 58 11.92 -0.24 -7.64
N ARG A 59 11.66 -1.06 -6.63
CA ARG A 59 12.19 -0.89 -5.28
C ARG A 59 13.60 -1.45 -5.26
N ARG A 60 14.59 -0.54 -5.35
CA ARG A 60 16.01 -0.86 -5.55
C ARG A 60 16.18 -1.75 -6.80
N PHE A 61 17.20 -2.61 -6.79
CA PHE A 61 17.43 -3.62 -7.82
C PHE A 61 16.67 -4.94 -7.57
N TRP A 62 15.83 -5.02 -6.53
CA TRP A 62 15.36 -6.28 -5.98
C TRP A 62 13.90 -6.61 -6.26
N SER A 63 13.02 -5.62 -6.44
CA SER A 63 11.59 -5.92 -6.62
C SER A 63 10.87 -4.87 -7.46
N LEU A 64 9.89 -5.30 -8.24
CA LEU A 64 9.07 -4.43 -9.08
C LEU A 64 7.67 -4.34 -8.45
N HIS A 65 7.36 -3.16 -7.95
CA HIS A 65 6.09 -2.87 -7.30
C HIS A 65 5.26 -1.92 -8.15
N GLY A 66 3.98 -2.21 -8.26
CA GLY A 66 2.98 -1.36 -8.89
C GLY A 66 2.09 -0.76 -7.81
N VAL A 67 1.74 0.50 -7.98
CA VAL A 67 0.68 1.15 -7.21
C VAL A 67 -0.35 1.64 -8.21
N ALA A 68 -1.61 1.33 -7.97
CA ALA A 68 -2.73 1.91 -8.69
C ALA A 68 -3.69 2.56 -7.69
N SER A 69 -4.27 3.68 -8.07
CA SER A 69 -5.19 4.47 -7.28
C SER A 69 -6.43 4.80 -8.08
N PHE A 70 -7.59 4.72 -7.43
CA PHE A 70 -8.85 5.20 -7.95
C PHE A 70 -9.15 6.56 -7.33
N ILE A 71 -9.40 7.55 -8.18
CA ILE A 71 -9.62 8.94 -7.81
C ILE A 71 -11.03 9.32 -8.22
N GLY A 72 -11.81 9.90 -7.32
CA GLY A 72 -13.16 10.38 -7.62
C GLY A 72 -13.11 11.50 -8.65
N HIS A 73 -13.75 11.32 -9.79
CA HIS A 73 -13.62 12.27 -10.91
C HIS A 73 -14.04 13.70 -10.52
N HIS A 74 -15.14 13.84 -9.78
CA HIS A 74 -15.66 15.16 -9.33
C HIS A 74 -15.00 15.68 -8.06
N THR A 75 -14.52 14.80 -7.16
CA THR A 75 -13.96 15.22 -5.86
C THR A 75 -12.46 15.42 -5.91
N GLY A 76 -11.78 14.83 -6.89
CA GLY A 76 -10.31 14.77 -6.96
C GLY A 76 -9.66 13.98 -5.82
N LYS A 77 -10.46 13.25 -5.03
CA LYS A 77 -9.99 12.52 -3.84
C LYS A 77 -9.73 11.07 -4.16
N VAL A 78 -8.70 10.51 -3.55
CA VAL A 78 -8.40 9.08 -3.62
C VAL A 78 -9.47 8.29 -2.88
N ILE A 79 -10.07 7.34 -3.58
CA ILE A 79 -11.15 6.46 -3.11
C ILE A 79 -10.59 5.10 -2.72
N ASP A 80 -9.61 4.60 -3.48
CA ASP A 80 -8.96 3.33 -3.19
C ASP A 80 -7.54 3.31 -3.73
N VAL A 81 -6.67 2.49 -3.13
CA VAL A 81 -5.29 2.27 -3.57
C VAL A 81 -4.95 0.79 -3.45
N ILE A 82 -4.46 0.21 -4.54
CA ILE A 82 -3.96 -1.15 -4.59
C ILE A 82 -2.46 -1.18 -4.87
N ILE A 83 -1.75 -1.99 -4.11
CA ILE A 83 -0.32 -2.25 -4.29
C ILE A 83 -0.17 -3.68 -4.81
N LYS A 84 0.58 -3.84 -5.89
CA LYS A 84 0.93 -5.14 -6.48
C LYS A 84 2.44 -5.29 -6.54
N CYS A 85 2.92 -6.52 -6.42
CA CYS A 85 4.32 -6.87 -6.64
C CYS A 85 4.36 -7.86 -7.80
N SER A 86 4.96 -7.47 -8.93
CA SER A 86 5.10 -8.35 -10.09
C SER A 86 6.38 -9.19 -10.01
N TYR A 87 7.42 -8.66 -9.36
CA TYR A 87 8.68 -9.36 -9.18
C TYR A 87 9.27 -9.10 -7.80
N CYS A 88 9.74 -10.15 -7.14
CA CYS A 88 10.53 -10.07 -5.93
C CYS A 88 11.71 -11.04 -6.00
N ALA A 89 12.94 -10.50 -6.02
CA ALA A 89 14.17 -11.28 -6.06
C ALA A 89 14.30 -12.20 -4.83
N ALA A 90 13.86 -11.75 -3.65
CA ALA A 90 13.89 -12.59 -2.44
C ALA A 90 12.95 -13.79 -2.57
N CYS A 91 11.74 -13.60 -3.11
CA CYS A 91 10.81 -14.70 -3.36
C CYS A 91 11.40 -15.67 -4.39
N LYS A 92 11.99 -15.17 -5.47
CA LYS A 92 12.67 -15.98 -6.49
C LYS A 92 13.82 -16.82 -5.93
N LEU A 93 14.58 -16.27 -4.98
CA LEU A 93 15.64 -17.00 -4.29
C LEU A 93 15.10 -18.12 -3.38
N LEU A 94 13.87 -17.96 -2.87
CA LEU A 94 13.21 -18.91 -1.98
C LEU A 94 12.29 -19.90 -2.73
N GLU A 95 11.92 -19.64 -3.99
CA GLU A 95 11.12 -20.55 -4.83
C GLU A 95 11.63 -22.00 -4.81
N PRO A 96 12.95 -22.29 -4.93
CA PRO A 96 13.47 -23.66 -4.87
C PRO A 96 13.30 -24.36 -3.50
N ARG A 97 12.97 -23.61 -2.44
CA ARG A 97 12.82 -24.09 -1.05
C ARG A 97 11.36 -24.14 -0.58
N SER A 98 10.42 -23.88 -1.47
CA SER A 98 8.98 -23.78 -1.17
C SER A 98 8.32 -25.08 -0.68
N GLY A 99 9.04 -26.22 -0.69
CA GLY A 99 8.56 -27.52 -0.21
C GLY A 99 9.38 -28.13 0.93
N THR A 100 10.24 -27.35 1.61
CA THR A 100 10.97 -27.84 2.80
C THR A 100 10.25 -27.46 4.09
N ASP A 101 10.22 -28.36 5.08
CA ASP A 101 9.49 -28.22 6.36
C ASP A 101 9.79 -26.94 7.16
N GLN A 102 10.87 -26.23 6.84
CA GLN A 102 11.30 -24.99 7.51
C GLN A 102 10.39 -23.77 7.29
N TYR A 103 9.31 -23.88 6.50
CA TYR A 103 8.39 -22.78 6.17
C TYR A 103 6.91 -23.14 6.31
N MET A 104 6.60 -24.23 7.03
CA MET A 104 5.24 -24.67 7.36
C MET A 104 4.85 -24.22 8.78
N ASP A 105 4.88 -22.90 9.04
CA ASP A 105 4.38 -22.29 10.28
C ASP A 105 3.58 -21.01 9.98
#